data_AF-A0A2M7QN95-F1
#
_entry.id   AF-A0A2M7QN95-F1
#
_cell.length_a   1.000
_cell.length_b   1.000
_cell.length_c   1.000
_cell.angle_alpha   90.00
_cell.angle_beta   90.00
_cell.angle_gamma   90.00
#
_symmetry.space_group_name_H-M   'P 1'
#
loop_
_entity.id
_entity.type
_entity.pdbx_description
1 polymer ?
#
loop_
_entity_poly.entity_id
_entity_poly.type
_entity_poly.pdbx_seq_one_letter_code
_entity_poly.pdbx_strand_id
1 'polypeptide(L)'
;MSDAAIVPIILCGGAGTRLWPVSRKDFAKRHAPILQGFSPLQRTLQRLADRLFAPAPAVAGQPARFLLAEQAAAVGVAVEMLRKPQGRDTAAAIAAAAPLIARRRRDAVAMA
;
A
#
# COMPACT_ATOMS: atom_id res chain seq x y z
N MET A 1 14.89 -6.46 15.70
CA MET A 1 14.17 -5.21 15.35
C MET A 1 14.91 -4.59 14.19
N SER A 2 14.26 -4.36 13.04
CA SER A 2 14.94 -3.83 11.85
C SER A 2 15.37 -2.38 12.13
N ASP A 3 16.61 -2.05 11.83
CA ASP A 3 17.18 -0.69 11.97
C ASP A 3 16.73 0.25 10.82
N ALA A 4 15.83 -0.22 9.96
CA ALA A 4 15.29 0.54 8.85
C ALA A 4 14.51 1.78 9.36
N ALA A 5 15.04 2.97 9.07
CA ALA A 5 14.43 4.24 9.43
C ALA A 5 13.27 4.64 8.49
N ILE A 6 13.13 4.00 7.33
CA ILE A 6 12.13 4.38 6.32
C ILE A 6 10.89 3.50 6.45
N VAL A 7 9.73 4.10 6.75
CA VAL A 7 8.45 3.39 6.78
C VAL A 7 7.66 3.71 5.51
N PRO A 8 7.49 2.74 4.60
CA PRO A 8 6.72 2.94 3.39
C PRO A 8 5.21 3.00 3.65
N ILE A 9 4.55 3.94 2.97
CA ILE A 9 3.11 4.15 2.92
C ILE A 9 2.64 3.91 1.49
N ILE A 10 1.89 2.83 1.26
CA ILE A 10 1.28 2.58 -0.04
C ILE A 10 -0.09 3.25 -0.10
N LEU A 11 -0.22 4.20 -1.01
CA LEU A 11 -1.45 4.94 -1.26
C LEU A 11 -2.39 4.12 -2.15
N CYS A 12 -3.30 3.40 -1.52
CA CYS A 12 -4.24 2.51 -2.19
C CYS A 12 -5.61 3.16 -2.45
N GLY A 13 -5.62 4.29 -3.16
CA GLY A 13 -6.84 5.02 -3.55
C GLY A 13 -7.16 5.00 -5.06
N GLY A 14 -8.41 5.32 -5.39
CA GLY A 14 -8.89 5.55 -6.76
C GLY A 14 -9.29 4.29 -7.55
N ALA A 15 -10.35 4.41 -8.34
CA ALA A 15 -10.90 3.32 -9.17
C ALA A 15 -10.03 3.00 -10.40
N GLY A 16 -9.23 3.96 -10.89
CA GLY A 16 -8.30 3.75 -11.99
C GLY A 16 -9.00 3.41 -13.32
N THR A 17 -9.99 4.20 -13.73
CA THR A 17 -10.91 3.94 -14.86
C THR A 17 -10.29 4.01 -16.26
N ARG A 18 -9.04 4.50 -16.38
CA ARG A 18 -8.37 4.71 -17.68
C ARG A 18 -7.92 3.43 -18.38
N LEU A 19 -7.96 2.29 -17.69
CA LEU A 19 -7.58 0.99 -18.25
C LEU A 19 -8.80 0.08 -18.46
N TRP A 20 -9.97 0.65 -18.72
CA TRP A 20 -11.11 -0.17 -19.13
C TRP A 20 -10.75 -0.90 -20.45
N PRO A 21 -11.07 -2.20 -20.62
CA PRO A 21 -11.92 -3.02 -19.76
C PRO A 21 -11.21 -3.72 -18.58
N VAL A 22 -9.90 -3.62 -18.48
CA VAL A 22 -9.09 -4.26 -17.43
C VAL A 22 -9.44 -3.71 -16.04
N SER A 23 -9.64 -2.39 -15.91
CA SER A 23 -10.13 -1.77 -14.67
C SER A 23 -11.66 -1.73 -14.62
N ARG A 24 -12.25 -2.23 -13.53
CA ARG A 24 -13.68 -2.15 -13.21
C ARG A 24 -13.89 -1.37 -11.91
N LYS A 25 -15.14 -1.00 -11.62
CA LYS A 25 -15.52 -0.29 -10.39
C LYS A 25 -15.03 -1.04 -9.13
N ASP A 26 -15.21 -2.35 -9.11
CA ASP A 26 -14.85 -3.20 -7.97
C ASP A 26 -13.46 -3.84 -8.09
N PHE A 27 -12.79 -3.65 -9.25
CA PHE A 27 -11.47 -4.19 -9.52
C PHE A 27 -10.57 -3.13 -10.13
N ALA A 28 -9.94 -2.34 -9.25
CA ALA A 28 -9.08 -1.24 -9.66
C ALA A 28 -7.83 -1.74 -10.39
N LYS A 29 -7.29 -0.91 -11.30
CA LYS A 29 -6.09 -1.24 -12.09
C LYS A 29 -4.89 -1.77 -11.30
N ARG A 30 -4.77 -1.35 -10.03
CA ARG A 30 -3.67 -1.72 -9.13
C ARG A 30 -3.65 -3.22 -8.81
N HIS A 31 -4.79 -3.89 -8.97
CA HIS A 31 -4.94 -5.32 -8.75
C HIS A 31 -4.81 -6.14 -10.04
N ALA A 32 -4.88 -5.52 -11.22
CA ALA A 32 -4.83 -6.24 -12.48
C ALA A 32 -3.40 -6.70 -12.81
N PRO A 33 -3.19 -7.94 -13.28
CA PRO A 33 -1.87 -8.52 -13.55
C PRO A 33 -1.24 -8.01 -14.86
N ILE A 34 -1.10 -6.69 -14.98
CA ILE A 34 -0.63 -6.03 -16.21
C ILE A 34 0.90 -5.91 -16.31
N LEU A 35 1.65 -6.35 -15.29
CA LEU A 35 3.11 -6.27 -15.24
C LEU A 35 3.75 -7.66 -15.22
N GLN A 36 3.71 -8.33 -16.38
CA GLN A 36 4.25 -9.68 -16.57
C GLN A 36 3.68 -10.68 -15.55
N GLY A 37 2.34 -10.76 -15.46
CA GLY A 37 1.65 -11.66 -14.53
C GLY A 37 1.48 -11.12 -13.11
N PHE A 38 2.16 -10.03 -12.74
CA PHE A 38 1.99 -9.38 -11.45
C PHE A 38 1.12 -8.12 -11.55
N SER A 39 0.41 -7.82 -10.46
CA SER A 39 -0.27 -6.55 -10.31
C SER A 39 0.69 -5.40 -9.97
N PRO A 40 0.34 -4.14 -10.30
CA PRO A 40 1.10 -2.98 -9.84
C PRO A 40 1.29 -2.94 -8.32
N LEU A 41 0.29 -3.37 -7.55
CA LEU A 41 0.41 -3.50 -6.10
C LEU A 41 1.48 -4.55 -5.73
N GLN A 42 1.43 -5.74 -6.31
CA GLN A 42 2.39 -6.81 -6.03
C GLN A 42 3.83 -6.40 -6.36
N ARG A 43 4.05 -5.76 -7.51
CA ARG A 43 5.38 -5.24 -7.87
C ARG A 43 5.86 -4.15 -6.90
N THR A 44 4.94 -3.32 -6.39
CA THR A 44 5.28 -2.31 -5.38
C THR A 44 5.68 -2.97 -4.07
N LEU A 45 4.93 -3.97 -3.61
CA LEU A 45 5.24 -4.72 -2.39
C LEU A 45 6.59 -5.46 -2.47
N GLN A 46 6.89 -6.10 -3.60
CA GLN A 46 8.18 -6.76 -3.82
C GLN A 46 9.36 -5.79 -3.74
N ARG A 47 9.22 -4.56 -4.25
CA ARG A 47 10.26 -3.52 -4.12
C ARG A 47 10.50 -3.08 -2.68
N LEU A 48 9.46 -3.13 -1.85
CA LEU A 48 9.50 -2.74 -0.45
C LEU A 48 9.97 -3.87 0.49
N ALA A 49 10.25 -5.06 -0.04
CA ALA A 49 10.85 -6.16 0.72
C ALA A 49 12.36 -5.98 0.96
N ASP A 50 12.96 -4.90 0.44
CA ASP A 50 14.36 -4.54 0.67
C ASP A 50 14.63 -4.19 2.15
N ARG A 51 15.85 -4.46 2.63
CA ARG A 51 16.28 -4.20 4.01
C ARG A 51 16.29 -2.71 4.39
N LEU A 52 16.29 -1.81 3.41
CA LEU A 52 16.16 -0.37 3.60
C LEU A 52 14.82 0.05 4.20
N PHE A 53 13.77 -0.77 4.01
CA PHE A 53 12.42 -0.44 4.45
C PHE A 53 12.02 -1.18 5.71
N ALA A 54 11.24 -0.50 6.55
CA ALA A 54 10.61 -1.12 7.70
C ALA A 54 9.68 -2.25 7.24
N PRO A 55 9.62 -3.37 7.99
CA PRO A 55 8.73 -4.47 7.67
C PRO A 55 7.27 -4.02 7.75
N ALA A 56 6.42 -4.65 6.94
CA ALA A 56 4.99 -4.39 6.87
C ALA A 56 4.62 -2.94 6.49
N PRO A 57 4.72 -2.56 5.20
CA PRO A 57 4.27 -1.26 4.70
C PRO A 57 2.87 -0.90 5.18
N ALA A 58 2.67 0.37 5.53
CA ALA A 58 1.36 0.91 5.83
C ALA A 58 0.59 1.10 4.52
N VAL A 59 -0.63 0.58 4.42
CA VAL A 59 -1.43 0.68 3.21
C VAL A 59 -2.68 1.48 3.51
N ALA A 60 -2.75 2.70 2.98
CA ALA A 60 -3.83 3.64 3.25
C ALA A 60 -4.84 3.66 2.10
N GLY A 61 -6.09 3.24 2.36
CA GLY A 61 -7.16 3.26 1.34
C GLY A 61 -8.46 2.53 1.72
N GLN A 62 -9.51 2.80 0.96
CA GLN A 62 -10.80 2.09 0.88
C GLN A 62 -11.15 2.07 -0.61
N PRO A 63 -11.33 0.93 -1.31
CA PRO A 63 -11.94 -0.35 -0.91
C PRO A 63 -11.10 -1.60 -1.29
N ALA A 64 -11.61 -2.81 -1.01
CA ALA A 64 -11.01 -4.13 -1.29
C ALA A 64 -9.86 -4.58 -0.38
N ARG A 65 -10.00 -4.38 0.95
CA ARG A 65 -9.06 -4.90 1.97
C ARG A 65 -8.72 -6.38 1.80
N PHE A 66 -9.70 -7.20 1.41
CA PHE A 66 -9.54 -8.64 1.25
C PHE A 66 -8.65 -8.96 0.05
N LEU A 67 -8.96 -8.39 -1.12
CA LEU A 67 -8.13 -8.52 -2.32
C LEU A 67 -6.70 -8.00 -2.08
N LEU A 68 -6.55 -6.95 -1.27
CA LEU A 68 -5.24 -6.43 -0.91
C LEU A 68 -4.45 -7.42 -0.05
N ALA A 69 -5.09 -7.99 1.00
CA ALA A 69 -4.48 -9.03 1.82
C ALA A 69 -4.09 -10.24 0.96
N GLU A 70 -4.96 -10.69 0.07
CA GLU A 70 -4.70 -11.81 -0.83
C GLU A 70 -3.50 -11.53 -1.74
N GLN A 71 -3.43 -10.35 -2.36
CA GLN A 71 -2.31 -10.00 -3.23
C GLN A 71 -0.99 -9.87 -2.48
N ALA A 72 -1.03 -9.36 -1.25
CA ALA A 72 0.15 -9.26 -0.39
C ALA A 72 0.63 -10.64 0.06
N ALA A 73 -0.29 -11.50 0.48
CA ALA A 73 0.00 -12.89 0.84
C ALA A 73 0.58 -13.67 -0.35
N ALA A 74 0.05 -13.46 -1.56
CA ALA A 74 0.54 -14.10 -2.79
C ALA A 74 2.00 -13.75 -3.13
N VAL A 75 2.54 -12.65 -2.60
CA VAL A 75 3.96 -12.28 -2.75
C VAL A 75 4.75 -12.37 -1.44
N GLY A 76 4.17 -12.94 -0.39
CA GLY A 76 4.84 -13.15 0.91
C GLY A 76 5.16 -11.88 1.68
N VAL A 77 4.46 -10.76 1.41
CA VAL A 77 4.72 -9.48 2.07
C VAL A 77 3.61 -9.18 3.07
N ALA A 78 3.96 -9.03 4.35
CA ALA A 78 3.04 -8.53 5.36
C ALA A 78 2.70 -7.05 5.08
N VAL A 79 1.48 -6.62 5.41
CA VAL A 79 1.02 -5.23 5.22
C VAL A 79 0.18 -4.79 6.41
N GLU A 80 0.27 -3.52 6.80
CA GLU A 80 -0.60 -2.95 7.82
C GLU A 80 -1.65 -2.05 7.16
N MET A 81 -2.93 -2.38 7.30
CA MET A 81 -4.00 -1.65 6.62
C MET A 81 -4.52 -0.47 7.44
N LEU A 82 -4.49 0.71 6.84
CA LEU A 82 -5.04 1.94 7.41
C LEU A 82 -6.35 2.29 6.72
N ARG A 83 -7.45 2.21 7.48
CA ARG A 83 -8.77 2.63 7.00
C ARG A 83 -8.87 4.14 7.05
N LYS A 84 -9.05 4.77 5.90
CA LYS A 84 -9.47 6.18 5.87
C LYS A 84 -10.95 6.32 6.23
N PRO A 85 -11.34 7.34 7.02
CA PRO A 85 -12.75 7.66 7.25
C PRO A 85 -13.43 8.23 6.00
N GLN A 86 -12.68 8.84 5.07
CA GLN A 86 -13.19 9.33 3.79
C GLN A 86 -12.15 9.17 2.66
N GLY A 87 -12.62 8.95 1.43
CA GLY A 87 -11.80 8.80 0.23
C GLY A 87 -11.29 10.14 -0.33
N ARG A 88 -10.62 10.96 0.48
CA ARG A 88 -9.98 12.19 0.01
C ARG A 88 -8.46 12.14 0.17
N ASP A 89 -7.83 12.62 -0.89
CA ASP A 89 -6.46 13.09 -1.11
C ASP A 89 -5.26 12.33 -0.51
N THR A 90 -4.12 12.51 -1.17
CA THR A 90 -2.83 11.92 -0.78
C THR A 90 -2.42 12.38 0.62
N ALA A 91 -2.51 13.68 0.90
CA ALA A 91 -2.08 14.28 2.17
C ALA A 91 -2.81 13.68 3.38
N ALA A 92 -4.13 13.46 3.29
CA ALA A 92 -4.90 12.85 4.37
C ALA A 92 -4.54 11.37 4.61
N ALA A 93 -4.07 10.65 3.59
CA ALA A 93 -3.53 9.29 3.77
C ALA A 93 -2.26 9.30 4.59
N ILE A 94 -1.35 10.19 4.22
CA ILE A 94 -0.05 10.33 4.84
C ILE A 94 -0.23 10.77 6.30
N ALA A 95 -1.08 11.77 6.54
CA ALA A 95 -1.42 12.24 7.89
C ALA A 95 -2.03 11.13 8.76
N ALA A 96 -2.91 10.28 8.20
CA ALA A 96 -3.49 9.16 8.94
C ALA A 96 -2.46 8.06 9.28
N ALA A 97 -1.40 7.92 8.47
CA ALA A 97 -0.32 6.98 8.72
C ALA A 97 0.73 7.50 9.71
N ALA A 98 0.88 8.83 9.85
CA ALA A 98 1.92 9.43 10.67
C ALA A 98 1.91 8.97 12.15
N PRO A 99 0.77 8.87 12.86
CA PRO A 99 0.75 8.38 14.24
C PRO A 99 1.20 6.92 14.38
N LEU A 100 0.91 6.08 13.38
CA LEU A 100 1.38 4.69 13.36
C LEU A 100 2.89 4.63 13.22
N ILE A 101 3.45 5.44 12.33
CA ILE A 101 4.90 5.52 12.09
C ILE A 101 5.62 6.03 13.34
N ALA A 102 5.11 7.09 13.95
CA ALA A 102 5.67 7.66 15.17
C ALA A 102 5.68 6.68 16.37
N ARG A 103 4.71 5.76 16.43
CA ARG A 103 4.67 4.69 17.44
C ARG A 103 5.74 3.61 17.21
N ARG A 104 6.12 3.37 15.95
CA ARG A 104 7.16 2.38 15.61
C ARG A 104 8.56 2.92 15.92
N ARG A 105 8.84 4.16 15.53
CA ARG A 105 10.15 4.80 15.71
C ARG A 105 9.99 6.32 15.65
N ARG A 106 10.54 7.02 16.64
CA ARG A 106 10.37 8.48 16.83
C ARG A 106 11.05 9.31 15.74
N ASP A 107 12.14 8.78 15.18
CA ASP A 107 12.98 9.35 14.13
C ASP A 107 12.74 8.73 12.74
N ALA A 108 11.65 7.96 12.58
CA ALA A 108 11.34 7.34 11.29
C ALA A 108 10.93 8.37 10.22
N VAL A 109 11.36 8.10 9.00
CA VAL A 109 10.96 8.85 7.80
C VAL A 109 9.81 8.12 7.12
N ALA A 110 8.69 8.83 6.93
CA ALA A 110 7.56 8.34 6.15
C ALA A 110 7.83 8.56 4.65
N MET A 111 7.73 7.50 3.85
CA MET A 111 7.82 7.57 2.39
C MET A 111 6.48 7.12 1.79
N ALA A 112 5.84 7.94 0.95
CA ALA A 112 4.55 7.63 0.34
C ALA A 112 4.63 7.51 -1.19
#